data_AF-A0A958PEU2-F1
#
_entry.id   AF-A0A958PEU2-F1
#
_cell.length_a   1.000
_cell.length_b   1.000
_cell.length_c   1.000
_cell.angle_alpha   90.00
_cell.angle_beta   90.00
_cell.angle_gamma   90.00
#
_symmetry.space_group_name_H-M   'P 1'
#
loop_
_entity.id
_entity.type
_entity.pdbx_description
1 polymer ?
#
loop_
_entity_poly.entity_id
_entity_poly.type
_entity_poly.pdbx_seq_one_letter_code
_entity_poly.pdbx_strand_id
1 'polypeptide(L)' 'MKSIKLLTTLIMFAFSLSAQASNVDLAKSKVTWKGSKVIGSTHTGEVKIKSAQIKFKKGN' A
#
# COMPACT_ATOMS: atom_id res chain seq x y z
N MET A 1 24.05 -33.00 -14.67
CA MET A 1 24.21 -31.58 -15.10
C MET A 1 22.93 -30.96 -15.67
N LYS A 2 22.09 -31.68 -16.43
CA LYS A 2 20.86 -31.11 -17.03
C LYS A 2 19.78 -30.73 -16.01
N SER A 3 19.63 -31.54 -14.96
CA SER A 3 18.67 -31.34 -13.85
C SER A 3 19.00 -30.14 -12.95
N ILE A 4 20.30 -29.88 -12.71
CA ILE A 4 20.76 -28.72 -11.93
C ILE A 4 20.46 -27.41 -12.66
N LYS A 5 20.64 -27.37 -13.99
CA LYS A 5 20.32 -26.19 -14.80
C LYS A 5 18.83 -25.84 -14.75
N LEU A 6 17.96 -26.85 -14.72
CA LEU A 6 16.51 -26.66 -14.64
C LEU A 6 16.08 -26.06 -13.29
N LEU A 7 16.69 -26.53 -12.20
CA LEU A 7 16.39 -26.04 -10.85
C LEU A 7 16.83 -24.58 -10.66
N THR A 8 18.00 -24.20 -11.22
CA THR A 8 18.48 -22.81 -11.17
C THR A 8 17.59 -21.84 -11.95
N THR A 9 16.98 -22.25 -13.05
CA THR A 9 16.05 -21.39 -13.81
C THR A 9 14.74 -21.16 -13.06
N LEU A 10 14.23 -22.18 -12.35
CA LEU A 10 12.98 -22.07 -11.59
C LEU A 10 13.08 -21.11 -10.40
N ILE A 11 14.24 -21.07 -9.73
CA ILE A 11 14.49 -20.20 -8.57
C ILE A 11 14.57 -18.72 -8.99
N MET A 12 15.06 -18.42 -10.19
CA MET A 12 15.16 -17.03 -10.67
C MET A 12 13.79 -16.36 -10.93
N PHE A 13 12.73 -17.14 -11.17
CA PHE A 13 11.37 -16.60 -11.32
C PHE A 13 10.68 -16.31 -9.96
N ALA A 14 11.16 -16.88 -8.85
CA ALA A 14 10.55 -16.67 -7.54
C ALA A 14 10.88 -15.32 -6.90
N PHE A 15 11.93 -14.63 -7.40
CA PHE A 15 12.41 -13.36 -6.83
C PHE A 15 11.89 -12.11 -7.53
N SER A 16 11.02 -12.22 -8.53
CA SER A 16 10.24 -11.09 -9.03
C SER A 16 9.10 -10.75 -8.06
N LEU A 17 9.45 -10.46 -6.81
CA LEU A 17 8.59 -9.77 -5.84
C LEU A 17 8.34 -8.35 -6.39
N SER A 18 7.39 -8.26 -7.32
CA SER A 18 6.76 -7.02 -7.69
C SER A 18 6.22 -6.38 -6.42
N ALA A 19 6.55 -5.10 -6.20
CA ALA A 19 6.04 -4.32 -5.09
C ALA A 19 4.51 -4.41 -5.10
N GLN A 20 3.94 -5.18 -4.17
CA GLN A 20 2.50 -5.41 -4.12
C GLN A 20 1.83 -4.09 -3.73
N ALA A 21 1.25 -3.40 -4.72
CA ALA A 21 0.33 -2.31 -4.46
C ALA A 21 -0.96 -2.95 -3.93
N SER A 22 -1.22 -2.79 -2.64
CA SER A 22 -2.44 -3.30 -2.02
C SER A 22 -3.54 -2.25 -2.15
N ASN A 23 -4.65 -2.61 -2.79
CA ASN A 23 -5.83 -1.76 -2.83
C ASN A 23 -6.42 -1.63 -1.42
N VAL A 24 -6.72 -0.40 -1.00
CA VAL A 24 -7.29 -0.12 0.32
C VAL A 24 -8.78 -0.45 0.30
N ASP A 25 -9.23 -1.19 1.32
CA ASP A 25 -10.65 -1.43 1.56
C ASP A 25 -11.31 -0.15 2.09
N LEU A 26 -12.02 0.57 1.22
CA LEU A 26 -12.68 1.83 1.54
C LEU A 26 -13.87 1.66 2.50
N ALA A 27 -14.47 0.47 2.60
CA ALA A 27 -15.54 0.22 3.55
C ALA A 27 -15.02 0.14 5.00
N LYS A 28 -13.72 -0.16 5.15
CA LYS A 28 -13.03 -0.26 6.45
C LYS A 28 -12.09 0.91 6.73
N SER A 29 -11.98 1.86 5.80
CA SER A 29 -11.00 2.95 5.88
C SER A 29 -11.70 4.30 5.88
N LYS A 30 -11.20 5.23 6.68
CA LYS A 30 -11.72 6.60 6.76
C LYS A 30 -10.60 7.62 6.78
N VAL A 31 -10.76 8.71 6.04
CA VAL A 31 -9.90 9.87 6.10
C VAL A 31 -10.70 11.06 6.61
N THR A 32 -10.24 11.65 7.71
CA THR A 32 -10.86 12.83 8.32
C THR A 32 -9.89 14.00 8.29
N TRP A 33 -10.37 15.19 7.94
CA TRP A 33 -9.63 16.43 8.14
C TRP A 33 -10.07 17.10 9.44
N LYS A 34 -9.13 17.83 10.05
CA LYS A 34 -9.37 18.68 11.21
C LYS A 34 -8.68 20.01 10.98
N GLY A 35 -9.45 21.09 11.01
CA GLY A 35 -8.96 22.46 10.91
C GLY A 35 -9.25 23.21 12.20
N SER A 36 -8.21 23.76 12.83
CA SER A 36 -8.34 24.57 14.04
C SER A 36 -8.08 26.03 13.74
N LYS A 37 -8.91 26.92 14.27
CA LYS A 37 -8.61 28.36 14.27
C LYS A 37 -7.58 28.68 15.37
N VAL A 38 -6.82 29.77 15.19
CA VAL A 38 -5.86 30.25 16.20
C VAL A 38 -6.56 30.60 17.52
N ILE A 39 -7.81 31.08 17.44
CA ILE A 39 -8.67 31.35 18.59
C ILE A 39 -10.06 30.78 18.30
N GLY A 40 -10.63 30.03 19.24
CA GLY A 40 -12.00 29.52 19.16
C GLY A 40 -12.11 28.08 18.62
N SER A 41 -12.99 27.87 17.64
CA SER A 41 -13.52 26.55 17.27
C SER A 41 -12.59 25.72 16.38
N THR A 42 -12.87 24.41 16.38
CA THR A 42 -12.30 23.43 15.46
C THR A 42 -13.39 22.89 14.54
N HIS A 43 -13.07 22.69 13.27
CA HIS A 43 -13.91 22.01 12.30
C HIS A 43 -13.32 20.66 11.95
N THR A 44 -14.18 19.66 11.76
CA THR A 44 -13.80 18.35 11.24
C THR A 44 -14.70 17.97 10.08
N GLY A 45 -14.21 17.10 9.21
CA GLY A 45 -15.03 16.53 8.15
C GLY A 45 -14.40 15.27 7.58
N GLU A 46 -15.23 14.47 6.92
CA GLU A 46 -14.80 13.26 6.24
C GLU A 46 -14.44 13.56 4.79
N VAL A 47 -13.31 13.02 4.33
CA VAL A 47 -12.88 13.10 2.94
C VAL A 47 -13.35 11.84 2.22
N LYS A 48 -14.27 12.00 1.25
CA LYS A 48 -14.75 10.89 0.42
C LYS A 48 -13.69 10.52 -0.61
N ILE A 49 -13.20 9.27 -0.55
CA ILE A 49 -12.17 8.75 -1.44
C ILE A 49 -12.78 7.72 -2.38
N LYS A 50 -12.48 7.83 -3.69
CA LYS A 50 -12.96 6.89 -4.72
C LYS A 50 -12.10 5.63 -4.84
N SER A 51 -10.80 5.75 -4.59
CA SER A 51 -9.82 4.66 -4.66
C SER A 51 -8.58 5.04 -3.86
N ALA A 52 -7.95 4.06 -3.20
CA ALA A 52 -6.67 4.24 -2.53
C ALA A 52 -5.81 2.99 -2.66
N GLN A 53 -4.48 3.18 -2.69
CA GLN A 53 -3.49 2.12 -2.81
C GLN A 53 -2.35 2.36 -1.84
N ILE A 54 -1.85 1.28 -1.22
CA ILE A 54 -0.65 1.30 -0.39
C ILE A 54 0.45 0.55 -1.13
N LYS A 55 1.57 1.22 -1.33
CA LYS A 55 2.80 0.60 -1.86
C LYS A 55 3.76 0.36 -0.70
N PHE A 56 3.94 -0.91 -0.36
CA PHE A 56 4.94 -1.29 0.64
C PHE A 56 6.33 -1.26 0.01
N LYS A 57 7.22 -0.42 0.54
CA LYS A 57 8.65 -0.53 0.26
C LYS A 57 9.24 -1.50 1.27
N LYS A 58 9.97 -2.50 0.79
CA LYS A 58 10.68 -3.47 1.65
C LYS A 58 11.58 -2.68 2.62
N GLY A 59 11.39 -2.88 3.93
CA GLY A 59 12.29 -2.34 4.94
C GLY A 59 13.68 -2.94 4.73
N ASN A 60 14.70 -2.09 4.88
CA ASN A 60 16.11 -2.44 4.68
C ASN A 60 16.54 -3.59 5.60
#